data_AF-A0A7X6QE23-F1
#
_entry.id   AF-A0A7X6QE23-F1
#
_cell.length_a   1.000
_cell.length_b   1.000
_cell.length_c   1.000
_cell.angle_alpha   90.00
_cell.angle_beta   90.00
_cell.angle_gamma   90.00
#
_symmetry.space_group_name_H-M   'P 1'
#
loop_
_entity.id
_entity.type
_entity.pdbx_description
1 polymer ?
#
loop_
_entity_poly.entity_id
_entity_poly.type
_entity_poly.pdbx_seq_one_letter_code
_entity_poly.pdbx_strand_id
1 'polypeptide(L)'
;MKPVRLTLSAFGPYAKETRIAFEGVRQGIFLISGETGSGKTIIFDALMYALYDDTSGESRGNHSLRSDFAGPDTETYVELTFSLHSQEYKIRRSPR
;
A
#
# COMPACT_ATOMS: atom_id res chain seq x y z
N MET A 1 -13.98 -6.33 -7.14
CA MET A 1 -13.13 -5.14 -6.98
C MET A 1 -11.82 -5.38 -7.71
N LYS A 2 -11.26 -4.37 -8.39
CA LYS A 2 -9.95 -4.45 -9.07
C LYS A 2 -9.09 -3.25 -8.66
N PRO A 3 -7.87 -3.44 -8.11
CA PRO A 3 -6.98 -2.31 -7.85
C PRO A 3 -6.57 -1.65 -9.18
N VAL A 4 -6.57 -0.32 -9.18
CA VAL A 4 -6.16 0.52 -10.32
C VAL A 4 -4.79 1.12 -10.01
N ARG A 5 -4.62 1.69 -8.82
CA ARG A 5 -3.36 2.31 -8.39
C ARG A 5 -3.21 2.28 -6.89
N LEU A 6 -2.00 1.98 -6.41
CA LEU A 6 -1.63 2.09 -4.99
C LEU A 6 -0.50 3.12 -4.85
N THR A 7 -0.65 4.07 -3.94
CA THR A 7 0.39 5.05 -3.56
C THR A 7 0.72 4.88 -2.09
N LEU A 8 2.01 4.76 -1.81
CA LEU A 8 2.58 4.58 -0.47
C LEU A 8 3.49 5.76 -0.17
N SER A 9 3.35 6.39 0.99
CA SER A 9 4.30 7.40 1.46
C SER A 9 4.68 7.13 2.91
N ALA A 10 5.98 7.15 3.18
CA ALA A 10 6.56 6.91 4.50
C ALA A 10 5.93 5.69 5.22
N PHE A 11 5.73 4.57 4.52
CA PHE A 11 5.00 3.40 4.99
C PHE A 11 5.85 2.12 4.89
N GLY A 12 6.13 1.47 6.02
CA GLY A 12 7.05 0.32 6.08
C GLY A 12 8.45 0.64 5.47
N PRO A 13 8.99 -0.14 4.51
CA PRO A 13 10.27 0.18 3.86
C PRO A 13 10.15 1.27 2.77
N TYR A 14 8.94 1.74 2.45
CA TYR A 14 8.72 2.80 1.47
C TYR A 14 8.89 4.18 2.11
N ALA A 15 10.14 4.63 2.21
CA ALA A 15 10.51 5.92 2.81
C ALA A 15 9.94 7.14 2.05
N LYS A 16 9.84 7.01 0.73
CA LYS A 16 9.39 8.05 -0.20
C LYS A 16 8.06 7.66 -0.83
N GLU A 17 7.40 8.65 -1.43
CA GLU A 17 6.22 8.41 -2.24
C GLU A 17 6.55 7.40 -3.35
N THR A 18 5.87 6.26 -3.33
CA THR A 18 6.01 5.18 -4.29
C THR A 18 4.64 4.90 -4.88
N ARG A 19 4.55 4.93 -6.22
CA ARG A 19 3.32 4.65 -6.96
C ARG A 19 3.44 3.31 -7.67
N ILE A 20 2.47 2.43 -7.43
CA ILE A 20 2.32 1.13 -8.07
C ILE A 20 1.08 1.21 -8.96
N ALA A 21 1.32 1.18 -10.26
CA ALA A 21 0.29 1.18 -11.30
C ALA A 21 -0.18 -0.24 -11.57
N PHE A 22 -1.47 -0.50 -11.40
CA PHE A 22 -2.13 -1.73 -11.86
C PHE A 22 -2.89 -1.50 -13.17
N GLU A 23 -2.92 -0.24 -13.64
CA GLU A 23 -3.43 0.13 -14.96
C GLU A 23 -2.69 -0.66 -16.04
N GLY A 24 -3.44 -1.30 -16.95
CA GLY A 24 -2.85 -2.08 -18.06
C GLY A 24 -2.71 -3.58 -17.80
N VAL A 25 -2.93 -4.08 -16.57
CA VAL A 25 -3.07 -5.52 -16.32
C VAL A 25 -4.45 -5.98 -16.83
N ARG A 26 -4.48 -6.51 -18.06
CA ARG A 26 -5.72 -6.88 -18.79
C ARG A 26 -6.23 -8.30 -18.50
N GLN A 27 -5.36 -9.27 -18.23
CA GLN A 27 -5.72 -10.66 -17.89
C GLN A 27 -4.83 -11.25 -16.78
N GLY A 28 -5.37 -12.31 -16.16
CA GLY A 28 -5.10 -12.79 -14.81
C GLY A 28 -3.64 -13.16 -14.49
N ILE A 29 -3.24 -12.76 -13.29
CA ILE A 29 -1.95 -13.01 -12.63
C ILE A 29 -0.86 -12.00 -13.04
N PHE A 30 -0.30 -11.35 -12.02
CA PHE A 30 0.91 -10.53 -12.11
C PHE A 30 1.88 -10.98 -11.01
N LEU A 31 3.17 -10.75 -11.22
CA LEU A 31 4.23 -11.13 -10.29
C LEU A 31 4.79 -9.89 -9.60
N ILE A 32 4.82 -9.92 -8.26
CA ILE A 32 5.62 -9.01 -7.44
C ILE A 32 6.89 -9.76 -7.05
N SER A 33 8.04 -9.38 -7.62
CA SER A 33 9.35 -10.01 -7.37
C SER A 33 10.36 -9.00 -6.80
N GLY A 34 11.41 -9.51 -6.18
CA GLY A 34 12.46 -8.71 -5.53
C GLY A 34 13.12 -9.46 -4.37
N GLU A 35 14.21 -8.93 -3.84
CA GLU A 35 14.98 -9.53 -2.76
C GLU A 35 14.22 -9.57 -1.42
N THR A 36 14.60 -10.48 -0.52
CA THR A 36 14.05 -10.47 0.85
C THR A 36 14.28 -9.11 1.51
N GLY A 37 13.25 -8.56 2.15
CA GLY A 37 13.31 -7.21 2.72
C GLY A 37 12.96 -6.07 1.76
N SER A 38 12.77 -6.33 0.47
CA SER A 38 12.46 -5.28 -0.54
C SER A 38 11.05 -4.66 -0.44
N GLY A 39 10.25 -5.03 0.57
CA GLY A 39 8.91 -4.46 0.80
C GLY A 39 7.74 -5.16 0.10
N LYS A 40 7.93 -6.32 -0.55
CA LYS A 40 6.86 -7.04 -1.26
C LYS A 40 5.63 -7.31 -0.39
N THR A 41 5.82 -7.83 0.83
CA THR A 41 4.71 -8.10 1.77
C THR A 41 3.98 -6.81 2.16
N ILE A 42 4.69 -5.70 2.23
CA ILE A 42 4.12 -4.40 2.63
C ILE A 42 3.17 -3.85 1.57
N ILE A 43 3.34 -4.23 0.29
CA ILE A 43 2.35 -3.91 -0.75
C ILE A 43 0.98 -4.52 -0.40
N PHE A 44 0.95 -5.77 0.10
CA PHE A 44 -0.28 -6.43 0.52
C PHE A 44 -0.83 -5.82 1.81
N ASP A 45 0.03 -5.55 2.79
CA ASP A 45 -0.37 -4.87 4.03
C ASP A 45 -0.99 -3.50 3.74
N ALA A 46 -0.45 -2.75 2.79
CA ALA A 46 -0.98 -1.45 2.39
C ALA A 46 -2.37 -1.55 1.73
N LEU A 47 -2.60 -2.57 0.90
CA LEU A 47 -3.92 -2.82 0.33
C LEU A 47 -4.95 -3.13 1.44
N MET A 48 -4.56 -3.96 2.41
CA MET A 48 -5.42 -4.27 3.57
C MET A 48 -5.65 -3.03 4.43
N TYR A 49 -4.60 -2.27 4.71
CA TYR A 49 -4.69 -1.06 5.52
C TYR A 49 -5.61 -0.03 4.87
N ALA A 50 -5.45 0.23 3.57
CA ALA A 50 -6.31 1.15 2.83
C ALA A 50 -7.79 0.74 2.91
N LEU A 51 -8.11 -0.55 2.77
CA LEU A 51 -9.48 -1.04 2.72
C LEU A 51 -10.12 -1.21 4.10
N TYR A 52 -9.35 -1.69 5.08
CA TYR A 52 -9.87 -2.22 6.34
C TYR A 52 -9.31 -1.54 7.60
N ASP A 53 -8.39 -0.58 7.44
CA ASP A 53 -7.67 0.04 8.57
C ASP A 53 -6.82 -0.95 9.39
N ASP A 54 -6.48 -2.08 8.79
CA ASP A 54 -5.77 -3.19 9.44
C ASP A 54 -4.71 -3.80 8.50
N THR A 55 -3.69 -4.42 9.07
CA THR A 55 -2.60 -5.07 8.31
C THR A 55 -2.74 -6.58 8.33
N SER A 56 -2.10 -7.27 7.39
CA SER A 56 -2.20 -8.73 7.30
C SER A 56 -1.30 -9.41 8.34
N GLY A 57 -1.84 -9.65 9.54
CA GLY A 57 -1.25 -10.54 10.55
C GLY A 57 -1.51 -10.12 12.00
N GLU A 58 -1.94 -11.09 12.83
CA GLU A 58 -2.25 -10.93 14.28
C GLU A 58 -1.08 -10.43 15.15
N SER A 59 0.14 -10.30 14.61
CA SER A 59 1.38 -10.03 15.37
C SER A 59 2.04 -8.68 15.08
N ARG A 60 1.37 -7.76 14.37
CA ARG A 60 1.91 -6.41 14.11
C ARG A 60 1.29 -5.31 14.97
N GLY A 61 0.74 -5.68 16.13
CA GLY A 61 0.06 -4.77 17.06
C GLY A 61 0.91 -3.67 17.70
N ASN A 62 2.18 -3.49 17.32
CA ASN A 62 3.07 -2.43 17.86
C ASN A 62 4.17 -1.95 16.91
N HIS A 63 4.22 -2.41 15.65
CA HIS A 63 5.17 -1.83 14.69
C HIS A 63 4.55 -0.58 14.08
N SER A 64 5.22 0.55 14.27
CA SER A 64 4.83 1.81 13.62
C SER A 64 4.65 1.57 12.12
N LEU A 65 3.47 1.91 11.59
CA LEU A 65 3.19 1.85 10.16
C LEU A 65 4.08 2.83 9.37
N ARG A 66 4.63 3.83 10.06
CA ARG A 66 5.57 4.81 9.52
C ARG A 66 6.94 4.17 9.25
N SER A 67 7.51 4.52 8.11
CA SER A 67 8.89 4.15 7.75
C SER A 67 9.91 4.87 8.64
N ASP A 68 10.83 4.11 9.24
CA ASP A 68 11.97 4.67 9.99
C ASP A 68 12.95 5.45 9.09
N PHE A 69 12.90 5.23 7.78
CA PHE A 69 13.74 5.90 6.79
C PHE A 69 13.11 7.19 6.24
N ALA A 70 11.89 7.52 6.64
CA ALA A 70 11.21 8.72 6.19
C ALA A 70 11.75 9.98 6.89
N GLY A 71 11.82 11.08 6.15
CA GLY A 71 12.12 12.39 6.74
C GLY A 71 11.04 12.81 7.74
N PRO A 72 11.36 13.67 8.73
CA PRO A 72 10.42 14.06 9.78
C PRO A 72 9.12 14.68 9.22
N ASP A 73 9.24 15.45 8.13
CA ASP A 73 8.11 16.14 7.50
C ASP A 73 7.41 15.31 6.41
N THR A 74 7.89 14.10 6.13
CA THR A 74 7.24 13.24 5.13
C THR A 74 5.94 12.69 5.72
N GLU A 75 4.81 13.05 5.12
CA GLU A 75 3.50 12.52 5.53
C GLU A 75 3.43 11.00 5.30
N THR A 76 2.97 10.26 6.30
CA THR A 76 2.69 8.83 6.17
C THR A 76 1.26 8.64 5.70
N TYR A 77 1.08 8.01 4.54
CA TYR A 77 -0.25 7.65 4.05
C TYR A 77 -0.20 6.48 3.07
N VAL A 78 -1.37 5.85 2.90
CA VAL A 78 -1.66 4.92 1.83
C VAL A 78 -2.88 5.42 1.06
N GLU A 79 -2.77 5.52 -0.26
CA GLU A 79 -3.87 5.85 -1.16
C GLU A 79 -4.11 4.69 -2.14
N LEU A 80 -5.31 4.14 -2.13
CA LEU A 80 -5.75 3.09 -3.06
C LEU A 80 -6.86 3.64 -3.97
N THR A 81 -6.63 3.57 -5.27
CA THR A 81 -7.68 3.70 -6.29
C THR A 81 -8.05 2.31 -6.78
N PHE A 82 -9.33 1.96 -6.78
CA PHE A 82 -9.83 0.67 -7.25
C PHE A 82 -11.15 0.82 -8.01
N SER A 83 -11.47 -0.13 -8.88
CA SER A 83 -12.76 -0.20 -9.56
C SER A 83 -13.69 -1.27 -8.96
N LEU A 84 -14.97 -0.94 -8.88
CA LEU A 84 -16.04 -1.82 -8.44
C LEU A 84 -17.29 -1.51 -9.27
N HIS A 85 -17.85 -2.54 -9.94
CA HIS A 85 -19.01 -2.39 -10.84
C HIS A 85 -18.87 -1.23 -11.85
N SER A 86 -17.69 -1.10 -12.48
CA SER A 86 -17.34 -0.05 -13.45
C SER A 86 -17.31 1.38 -12.88
N GLN A 87 -17.39 1.55 -11.57
CA GLN A 87 -17.13 2.82 -10.89
C GLN A 87 -15.77 2.80 -10.22
N GLU A 88 -15.08 3.94 -10.22
CA GLU A 88 -13.79 4.11 -9.54
C GLU A 88 -13.99 4.75 -8.17
N TYR A 89 -13.27 4.21 -7.20
CA TYR A 89 -13.25 4.68 -5.83
C TYR A 89 -11.82 4.97 -5.42
N LYS A 90 -11.65 5.99 -4.59
CA LYS A 90 -10.37 6.36 -3.99
C LYS A 90 -10.51 6.38 -2.48
N ILE A 91 -9.60 5.69 -1.80
CA ILE A 91 -9.47 5.72 -0.34
C ILE A 91 -8.06 6.20 -0.03
N ARG A 92 -7.95 7.16 0.89
CA ARG A 92 -6.68 7.59 1.48
C ARG A 92 -6.77 7.45 3.00
N ARG A 93 -5.77 6.80 3.59
CA ARG A 93 -5.63 6.65 5.04
C ARG A 93 -4.26 7.08 5.48
N SER A 94 -4.22 7.73 6.64
CA SER A 94 -2.99 8.10 7.32
C SER A 94 -3.06 7.51 8.73
N PRO A 95 -2.03 6.78 9.18
CA PRO A 95 -1.97 6.29 10.55
C PRO A 95 -1.97 7.47 11.53
N ARG A 96 -2.59 7.25 12.69
CA ARG A 96 -2.59 8.23 13.79
C ARG A 96 -1.22 8.36 14.43
#